data_AF-A0A351Y327-F1
#
_entry.id   AF-A0A351Y327-F1
#
_cell.length_a   1.000
_cell.length_b   1.000
_cell.length_c   1.000
_cell.angle_alpha   90.00
_cell.angle_beta   90.00
_cell.angle_gamma   90.00
#
_symmetry.space_group_name_H-M   'P 1'
#
loop_
_entity.id
_entity.type
_entity.pdbx_description
1 polymer ?
#
loop_
_entity_poly.entity_id
_entity_poly.type
_entity_poly.pdbx_seq_one_letter_code
_entity_poly.pdbx_strand_id
1 'polypeptide(L)' 'MNKKARRLALNSIITLKAKAGELMGIQDITIHAPKTKDAQEILKNI' A
#
# COMPACT_ATOMS: atom_id res chain seq x y z
N MET A 1 13.44 -19.26 11.10
CA MET A 1 13.76 -17.82 11.12
C MET A 1 13.32 -17.22 12.45
N ASN A 2 14.15 -16.43 13.13
CA ASN A 2 13.74 -15.80 14.39
C ASN A 2 12.75 -14.64 14.15
N LYS A 3 11.94 -14.28 15.17
CA LYS A 3 10.91 -13.22 15.04
C LYS A 3 11.49 -11.86 14.65
N LYS A 4 12.72 -11.55 15.08
CA LYS A 4 13.40 -10.27 14.80
C LYS A 4 13.80 -10.15 13.33
N ALA A 5 14.37 -11.21 12.75
CA ALA A 5 14.77 -11.29 11.35
C ALA A 5 13.55 -11.17 10.43
N ARG A 6 12.42 -11.80 10.79
CA ARG A 6 11.16 -11.65 10.04
C ARG A 6 10.70 -10.19 9.98
N ARG A 7 10.67 -9.52 11.15
CA ARG A 7 10.24 -8.13 11.25
C ARG A 7 11.19 -7.19 10.50
N LEU A 8 12.50 -7.45 10.58
CA LEU A 8 13.49 -6.68 9.85
C LEU A 8 13.28 -6.79 8.34
N ALA A 9 13.11 -8.00 7.81
CA ALA A 9 12.88 -8.21 6.38
C ALA A 9 11.64 -7.46 5.87
N LEU A 10 10.53 -7.51 6.62
CA LEU A 10 9.29 -6.80 6.27
C LEU A 10 9.50 -5.27 6.26
N ASN A 11 10.11 -4.72 7.31
CA ASN A 11 10.36 -3.29 7.41
C ASN A 11 11.31 -2.79 6.32
N SER A 12 12.34 -3.57 5.97
CA SER A 12 13.31 -3.23 4.93
C SER A 12 12.64 -3.11 3.56
N ILE A 13 11.75 -4.05 3.19
CA ILE A 13 11.03 -3.98 1.91
C ILE A 13 10.12 -2.76 1.86
N ILE A 14 9.36 -2.48 2.92
CA ILE A 14 8.49 -1.30 2.98
C ILE A 14 9.32 -0.02 2.82
N THR A 15 10.46 0.06 3.50
CA THR A 15 11.37 1.23 3.41
C THR A 15 11.94 1.40 2.01
N LEU A 16 12.31 0.29 1.34
CA LEU A 16 12.79 0.33 -0.04
C LEU A 16 11.72 0.86 -1.00
N LYS A 17 10.48 0.39 -0.85
CA LYS A 17 9.34 0.87 -1.65
C LYS A 17 8.99 2.32 -1.37
N ALA A 18 9.10 2.76 -0.10
CA ALA A 18 8.97 4.17 0.27
C ALA A 18 10.04 5.03 -0.41
N LYS A 19 11.32 4.59 -0.36
CA LYS A 19 12.45 5.31 -0.96
C LYS A 19 12.32 5.44 -2.48
N ALA A 20 11.74 4.43 -3.14
CA ALA A 20 11.48 4.44 -4.58
C ALA A 20 10.29 5.35 -4.98
N GLY A 21 9.55 5.91 -4.03
CA GLY A 21 8.34 6.70 -4.31
C GLY A 21 7.14 5.84 -4.74
N GLU A 22 7.19 4.53 -4.53
CA GLU A 22 6.14 3.58 -4.95
C GLU A 22 5.05 3.39 -3.88
N LEU A 23 5.15 4.09 -2.74
CA LEU A 23 4.12 4.09 -1.69
C LEU A 23 3.38 5.42 -1.71
N MET A 24 2.06 5.34 -1.82
CA MET A 24 1.15 6.48 -1.67
C MET A 24 0.29 6.29 -0.41
N GLY A 25 0.23 7.32 0.43
CA GLY A 25 -0.72 7.38 1.53
C GLY A 25 -2.04 7.95 1.04
N ILE A 26 -3.13 7.20 1.20
CA ILE A 26 -4.49 7.64 0.89
C ILE A 26 -5.21 7.83 2.22
N GLN A 27 -5.82 9.01 2.42
CA GLN A 27 -6.37 9.39 3.72
C GLN A 27 -7.67 8.65 4.05
N ASP A 28 -8.60 8.56 3.09
CA ASP A 28 -9.83 7.78 3.21
C ASP A 28 -10.22 7.15 1.87
N ILE A 29 -10.62 5.88 1.89
CA ILE A 29 -11.20 5.17 0.74
C ILE A 29 -12.59 4.69 1.15
N THR A 30 -13.64 5.27 0.58
CA THR A 30 -15.02 4.85 0.85
C THR A 30 -15.56 4.04 -0.33
N ILE A 31 -15.77 2.74 -0.13
CA ILE A 31 -16.37 1.82 -1.11
C ILE A 31 -17.73 1.38 -0.55
N HIS A 32 -18.82 1.92 -1.10
CA HIS A 32 -20.19 1.63 -0.62
C HIS A 32 -20.75 0.30 -1.14
N ALA A 33 -20.25 -0.20 -2.26
CA ALA A 33 -20.61 -1.49 -2.87
C ALA A 33 -19.39 -2.03 -3.65
N PRO A 34 -19.25 -3.34 -3.90
CA PRO A 34 -18.13 -3.91 -4.65
C PRO A 34 -18.23 -3.57 -6.15
N LYS A 35 -18.03 -2.30 -6.48
CA LYS A 35 -18.18 -1.73 -7.81
C LYS A 35 -16.79 -1.41 -8.37
N THR A 36 -16.41 -2.16 -9.39
CA THR A 36 -15.09 -2.06 -10.03
C THR A 36 -14.84 -0.70 -10.69
N LYS A 37 -15.89 0.04 -11.07
CA LYS A 37 -15.77 1.41 -11.57
C LYS A 37 -15.19 2.36 -10.53
N ASP A 38 -15.64 2.24 -9.28
CA ASP A 38 -15.21 3.12 -8.19
C ASP A 38 -13.71 2.84 -7.88
N ALA A 39 -13.29 1.58 -7.97
CA ALA A 39 -11.87 1.20 -7.87
C ALA A 39 -11.02 1.74 -9.02
N GLN A 40 -11.52 1.75 -10.25
CA GLN A 40 -10.82 2.34 -11.40
C GLN A 40 -10.66 3.86 -11.27
N GLU A 41 -11.66 4.56 -10.73
CA GLU A 41 -11.56 6.00 -10.47
C GLU A 41 -10.51 6.31 -9.41
N ILE A 42 -10.46 5.53 -8.32
CA ILE A 42 -9.41 5.66 -7.30
C ILE A 42 -8.02 5.44 -7.92
N LEU A 43 -7.86 4.40 -8.74
CA LEU A 43 -6.57 4.07 -9.39
C LEU A 43 -6.09 5.10 -10.41
N LYS A 44 -6.99 5.85 -11.05
CA LYS A 44 -6.61 6.91 -12.01
C LYS A 44 -6.11 8.19 -11.32
N ASN A 45 -6.44 8.37 -10.05
CA ASN A 45 -6.08 9.54 -9.26
C ASN A 45 -4.79 9.31 -8.41
N ILE A 46 -4.14 8.16 -8.59
CA ILE A 46 -2.87 7.72 -7.98
C ILE A 46 -1.79 7.75 -9.05
#